data_AF-A0AA50V1Y4-F1
#
_entry.id   AF-A0AA50V1Y4-F1
#
_cell.length_a   1.000
_cell.length_b   1.000
_cell.length_c   1.000
_cell.angle_alpha   90.00
_cell.angle_beta   90.00
_cell.angle_gamma   90.00
#
_symmetry.space_group_name_H-M   'P 1'
#
loop_
_entity.id
_entity.type
_entity.pdbx_description
1 polymer ?
#
loop_
_entity_poly.entity_id
_entity_poly.type
_entity_poly.pdbx_seq_one_letter_code
_entity_poly.pdbx_strand_id
1 'polypeptide(L)'
;KMVSSSTRVIQVTNIAPQATKDQMQTLFGYLGKIDDIRLYPTIRDVSCPVQSRICYVKYYDSATVNVAQHMTNTVFIDRALIVIPMQSGEIPDEHRALEMSSNGTLVPGFSSVEPRLPAHVINTLEGTAPNQVIQTYDPNMAAAELPAYPPLPAAYDSRKIEEIRRTLLLIDVGELTSQQIIDHFCQAGEVNYVRFCERDVDNLKYALVEMTDQECVTKALQL
;
A
#
# COMPACT_ATOMS: atom_id res chain seq x y z
N LYS A 1 -14.72 17.64 -25.16
CA LYS A 1 -14.22 16.53 -26.01
C LYS A 1 -12.86 16.11 -25.48
N MET A 2 -12.80 15.09 -24.62
CA MET A 2 -11.53 14.55 -24.15
C MET A 2 -11.01 13.58 -25.21
N VAL A 3 -9.88 13.90 -25.82
CA VAL A 3 -9.19 13.02 -26.76
C VAL A 3 -8.60 11.89 -25.92
N SER A 4 -9.26 10.73 -25.87
CA SER A 4 -8.63 9.54 -25.33
C SER A 4 -7.49 9.18 -26.30
N SER A 5 -6.26 9.51 -25.93
CA SER A 5 -5.10 8.89 -26.55
C SER A 5 -5.26 7.38 -26.35
N SER A 6 -5.58 6.66 -27.43
CA SER A 6 -5.87 5.23 -27.37
C SER A 6 -4.56 4.49 -27.18
N THR A 7 -4.16 4.31 -25.92
CA THR A 7 -2.96 3.54 -25.57
C THR A 7 -3.11 2.10 -26.04
N ARG A 8 -1.96 1.48 -26.36
CA ARG A 8 -1.86 0.05 -26.66
C ARG A 8 -1.30 -0.76 -25.51
N VAL A 9 -0.99 -0.11 -24.39
CA VAL A 9 -0.32 -0.73 -23.24
C VAL A 9 -1.26 -0.77 -22.06
N ILE A 10 -1.30 -1.92 -21.39
CA ILE A 10 -1.92 -2.08 -20.08
C ILE A 10 -0.87 -2.32 -19.01
N GLN A 11 -1.18 -1.88 -17.81
CA GLN A 11 -0.51 -2.27 -16.57
C GLN A 11 -1.41 -3.23 -15.82
N VAL A 12 -0.81 -4.31 -15.30
CA VAL A 12 -1.47 -5.34 -14.52
C VAL A 12 -0.77 -5.44 -13.16
N THR A 13 -1.52 -5.27 -12.08
CA THR A 13 -1.04 -5.32 -10.70
C THR A 13 -1.88 -6.25 -9.84
N ASN A 14 -1.54 -6.34 -8.55
CA ASN A 14 -2.06 -7.34 -7.61
C ASN A 14 -1.86 -8.79 -8.09
N ILE A 15 -0.78 -9.03 -8.82
CA ILE A 15 -0.46 -10.35 -9.37
C ILE A 15 0.08 -11.24 -8.24
N ALA A 16 -0.28 -12.52 -8.27
CA ALA A 16 0.25 -13.53 -7.36
C ALA A 16 1.79 -13.64 -7.46
N PRO A 17 2.54 -13.67 -6.34
CA PRO A 17 4.01 -13.75 -6.34
C PRO A 17 4.61 -14.88 -7.20
N GLN A 18 3.89 -15.99 -7.26
CA GLN A 18 4.23 -17.22 -7.98
C GLN A 18 3.94 -17.15 -9.48
N ALA A 19 3.16 -16.17 -9.95
CA ALA A 19 2.83 -16.04 -11.36
C ALA A 19 4.08 -15.89 -12.23
N THR A 20 4.05 -16.51 -13.41
CA THR A 20 5.15 -16.50 -14.38
C THR A 20 4.81 -15.66 -15.61
N LYS A 21 5.84 -15.21 -16.35
CA LYS A 21 5.65 -14.43 -17.57
C LYS A 21 4.83 -15.21 -18.60
N ASP A 22 5.10 -16.51 -18.76
CA ASP A 22 4.40 -17.36 -19.74
C ASP A 22 2.91 -17.52 -19.40
N GLN A 23 2.58 -17.64 -18.11
CA GLN A 23 1.20 -17.66 -17.62
C GLN A 23 0.46 -16.36 -17.93
N MET A 24 1.10 -15.21 -17.67
CA MET A 24 0.54 -13.89 -18.00
C MET A 24 0.38 -13.73 -19.51
N GLN A 25 1.37 -14.14 -20.29
CA GLN A 25 1.34 -14.10 -21.75
C GLN A 25 0.21 -14.96 -22.32
N THR A 26 -0.03 -16.13 -21.74
CA THR A 26 -1.14 -17.02 -22.13
C THR A 26 -2.48 -16.35 -21.82
N LEU A 27 -2.68 -15.87 -20.58
CA LEU A 27 -3.92 -15.23 -20.14
C LEU A 27 -4.29 -14.03 -21.02
N PHE A 28 -3.37 -13.08 -21.16
CA PHE A 28 -3.62 -11.85 -21.93
C PHE A 28 -3.55 -12.09 -23.44
N GLY A 29 -2.91 -13.17 -23.89
CA GLY A 29 -2.89 -13.59 -25.29
C GLY A 29 -4.26 -14.05 -25.80
N TYR A 30 -5.15 -14.53 -24.92
CA TYR A 30 -6.54 -14.84 -25.29
C TYR A 30 -7.36 -13.58 -25.63
N LEU A 31 -6.95 -12.41 -25.15
CA LEU A 31 -7.67 -11.15 -25.37
C LEU A 31 -7.28 -10.49 -26.70
N GLY A 32 -6.04 -10.68 -27.14
CA GLY A 32 -5.58 -10.22 -28.44
C GLY A 32 -4.08 -10.43 -28.66
N LYS A 33 -3.62 -10.07 -29.86
CA LYS A 33 -2.22 -10.26 -30.26
C LYS A 33 -1.28 -9.36 -29.43
N ILE A 34 -0.39 -9.98 -28.65
CA ILE A 34 0.63 -9.30 -27.86
C ILE A 34 1.82 -8.92 -28.75
N ASP A 35 2.26 -7.68 -28.65
CA ASP A 35 3.46 -7.11 -29.28
C ASP A 35 4.68 -7.25 -28.36
N ASP A 36 4.54 -6.86 -27.08
CA ASP A 36 5.56 -7.04 -26.05
C ASP A 36 4.88 -7.29 -24.69
N ILE A 37 5.52 -8.09 -23.83
CA ILE A 37 5.08 -8.35 -22.47
C ILE A 37 6.28 -8.42 -21.53
N ARG A 38 6.18 -7.70 -20.42
CA ARG A 38 7.20 -7.66 -19.36
C ARG A 38 6.58 -7.94 -18.01
N LEU A 39 7.26 -8.74 -17.21
CA LEU A 39 6.86 -9.06 -15.84
C LEU A 39 8.06 -8.74 -14.93
N TYR A 40 7.84 -7.86 -13.96
CA TYR A 40 8.84 -7.42 -13.01
C TYR A 40 8.51 -7.92 -11.59
N PRO A 41 9.53 -8.17 -10.75
CA PRO A 41 10.96 -8.18 -11.09
C PRO A 41 11.32 -9.38 -12.00
N THR A 42 12.28 -9.16 -12.89
CA THR A 42 12.81 -10.16 -13.84
C THR A 42 13.72 -11.17 -13.14
N ILE A 43 14.47 -10.71 -12.14
CA ILE A 43 15.34 -11.54 -11.31
C ILE A 43 14.58 -11.95 -10.05
N ARG A 44 14.62 -13.24 -9.72
CA ARG A 44 14.09 -13.79 -8.47
C ARG A 44 15.27 -14.10 -7.58
N ASP A 45 15.56 -13.21 -6.63
CA ASP A 45 16.53 -13.55 -5.59
C ASP A 45 15.86 -14.47 -4.57
N VAL A 46 16.42 -15.65 -4.36
CA VAL A 46 15.90 -16.63 -3.40
C VAL A 46 16.03 -16.12 -1.96
N SER A 47 16.95 -15.16 -1.72
CA SER A 47 17.15 -14.54 -0.41
C SER A 47 16.11 -13.45 -0.06
N CYS A 48 15.43 -12.88 -1.06
CA CYS A 48 14.46 -11.80 -0.89
C CYS A 48 13.10 -12.21 -1.50
N PRO A 49 12.10 -12.61 -0.70
CA PRO A 49 10.81 -13.02 -1.24
C PRO A 49 10.14 -11.86 -2.00
N VAL A 50 9.82 -12.09 -3.28
CA VAL A 50 9.11 -11.12 -4.13
C VAL A 50 7.69 -10.96 -3.61
N GLN A 51 7.39 -9.86 -2.92
CA GLN A 51 6.08 -9.62 -2.32
C GLN A 51 5.04 -9.08 -3.34
N SER A 52 5.52 -8.33 -4.33
CA SER A 52 4.70 -7.68 -5.35
C SER A 52 5.22 -7.95 -6.77
N ARG A 53 4.28 -8.08 -7.70
CA ARG A 53 4.51 -8.37 -9.11
C ARG A 53 3.75 -7.33 -9.93
N ILE A 54 4.40 -6.82 -10.97
CA ILE A 54 3.79 -5.90 -11.93
C ILE A 54 4.07 -6.39 -13.34
N CYS A 55 3.03 -6.43 -14.17
CA CYS A 55 3.13 -6.86 -15.56
C CYS A 55 2.64 -5.76 -16.49
N TYR A 56 3.33 -5.60 -17.61
CA TYR A 56 2.93 -4.72 -18.69
C TYR A 56 2.71 -5.54 -19.94
N VAL A 57 1.59 -5.31 -20.62
CA VAL A 57 1.25 -5.97 -21.88
C VAL A 57 0.99 -4.88 -22.91
N LYS A 58 1.74 -4.92 -24.02
CA LYS A 58 1.51 -4.09 -25.19
C LYS A 58 0.81 -4.93 -26.25
N TYR A 59 -0.37 -4.50 -26.66
CA TYR A 59 -1.12 -5.14 -27.73
C TYR A 59 -0.78 -4.53 -29.09
N TYR A 60 -0.99 -5.34 -30.13
CA TYR A 60 -0.92 -4.85 -31.50
C TYR A 60 -2.02 -3.82 -31.78
N ASP A 61 -3.26 -4.11 -31.34
CA ASP A 61 -4.45 -3.27 -31.50
C ASP A 61 -4.85 -2.61 -30.17
N SER A 62 -5.09 -1.29 -30.21
CA SER A 62 -5.51 -0.50 -29.05
C SER A 62 -6.93 -0.83 -28.58
N ALA A 63 -7.79 -1.37 -29.45
CA ALA A 63 -9.13 -1.83 -29.04
C ALA A 63 -9.05 -2.94 -27.98
N THR A 64 -7.99 -3.77 -28.03
CA THR A 64 -7.74 -4.85 -27.07
C THR A 64 -7.57 -4.33 -25.63
N VAL A 65 -7.08 -3.10 -25.46
CA VAL A 65 -6.91 -2.49 -24.14
C VAL A 65 -8.25 -2.30 -23.42
N ASN A 66 -9.33 -2.03 -24.15
CA ASN A 66 -10.66 -1.93 -23.56
C ASN A 66 -11.17 -3.29 -23.06
N VAL A 67 -10.95 -4.34 -23.86
CA VAL A 67 -11.29 -5.72 -23.48
C VAL A 67 -10.50 -6.14 -22.26
N ALA A 68 -9.20 -5.84 -22.24
CA ALA A 68 -8.31 -6.22 -21.16
C ALA A 68 -8.63 -5.54 -19.83
N GLN A 69 -9.18 -4.31 -19.82
CA GLN A 69 -9.62 -3.66 -18.60
C GLN A 69 -10.73 -4.44 -17.86
N HIS A 70 -11.56 -5.19 -18.59
CA HIS A 70 -12.59 -6.05 -18.00
C HIS A 70 -12.02 -7.26 -17.22
N MET A 71 -10.72 -7.54 -17.35
CA MET A 71 -10.06 -8.54 -16.52
C MET A 71 -9.83 -8.07 -15.08
N THR A 72 -10.07 -6.79 -14.77
CA THR A 72 -10.07 -6.30 -13.38
C THR A 72 -11.07 -7.11 -12.55
N ASN A 73 -10.68 -7.49 -11.33
CA ASN A 73 -11.39 -8.41 -10.43
C ASN A 73 -11.45 -9.89 -10.88
N THR A 74 -10.80 -10.26 -11.99
CA THR A 74 -10.65 -11.68 -12.31
C THR A 74 -9.61 -12.30 -11.41
N VAL A 75 -10.00 -13.35 -10.69
CA VAL A 75 -9.09 -14.11 -9.83
C VAL A 75 -8.13 -14.91 -10.69
N PHE A 76 -6.83 -14.63 -10.53
CA PHE A 76 -5.76 -15.37 -11.16
C PHE A 76 -4.85 -15.97 -10.08
N ILE A 77 -4.81 -17.30 -10.06
CA ILE A 77 -4.21 -18.11 -8.98
C ILE A 77 -4.96 -17.90 -7.65
N ASP A 78 -4.58 -16.89 -6.87
CA ASP A 78 -5.12 -16.58 -5.55
C ASP A 78 -5.40 -15.07 -5.35
N ARG A 79 -5.14 -14.23 -6.37
CA ARG A 79 -5.35 -12.78 -6.31
C ARG A 79 -6.24 -12.28 -7.44
N ALA A 80 -7.07 -11.30 -7.13
CA ALA A 80 -7.89 -10.59 -8.11
C ALA A 80 -7.02 -9.56 -8.86
N LEU A 81 -6.92 -9.68 -10.18
CA LEU A 81 -6.11 -8.79 -11.00
C LEU A 81 -6.67 -7.37 -11.02
N ILE A 82 -5.78 -6.38 -11.13
CA ILE A 82 -6.12 -4.99 -11.40
C ILE A 82 -5.51 -4.64 -12.74
N VAL A 83 -6.33 -4.23 -13.72
CA VAL A 83 -5.86 -3.90 -15.08
C VAL A 83 -6.23 -2.47 -15.44
N ILE A 84 -5.23 -1.65 -15.72
CA ILE A 84 -5.43 -0.26 -16.13
C ILE A 84 -4.74 0.06 -17.47
N PRO A 85 -5.30 1.00 -18.26
CA PRO A 85 -4.62 1.52 -19.43
C PRO A 85 -3.43 2.38 -19.02
N MET A 86 -2.29 2.17 -19.67
CA MET A 86 -1.07 2.94 -19.41
C MET A 86 -1.01 4.18 -20.30
N GLN A 87 -1.07 5.37 -19.71
CA GLN A 87 -1.17 6.63 -20.46
C GLN A 87 0.07 6.95 -21.31
N SER A 88 1.26 6.50 -20.90
CA SER A 88 2.50 6.72 -21.67
C SER A 88 2.52 5.99 -23.01
N GLY A 89 1.74 4.92 -23.17
CA GLY A 89 1.74 4.09 -24.38
C GLY A 89 3.01 3.25 -24.59
N GLU A 90 3.95 3.29 -23.65
CA GLU A 90 5.22 2.57 -23.70
C GLU A 90 5.47 1.81 -22.41
N ILE A 91 6.05 0.61 -22.53
CA ILE A 91 6.41 -0.22 -21.37
C ILE A 91 7.67 0.38 -20.70
N PRO A 92 7.61 0.73 -19.40
CA PRO A 92 8.72 1.33 -18.68
C PRO A 92 9.84 0.31 -18.43
N ASP A 93 11.00 0.83 -18.04
CA ASP A 93 12.09 0.05 -17.47
C ASP A 93 11.72 -0.50 -16.07
N GLU A 94 12.49 -1.49 -15.61
CA GLU A 94 12.23 -2.18 -14.34
C GLU A 94 12.25 -1.23 -13.14
N HIS A 95 13.17 -0.27 -13.09
CA HIS A 95 13.27 0.68 -11.98
C HIS A 95 12.00 1.53 -11.88
N ARG A 96 11.58 2.17 -12.98
CA ARG A 96 10.34 2.95 -13.00
C ARG A 96 9.10 2.08 -12.77
N ALA A 97 9.08 0.86 -13.27
CA ALA A 97 7.98 -0.09 -13.03
C ALA A 97 7.83 -0.44 -11.54
N LEU A 98 8.93 -0.67 -10.83
CA LEU A 98 8.94 -0.96 -9.40
C LEU A 98 8.54 0.28 -8.57
N GLU A 99 8.99 1.47 -8.97
CA GLU A 99 8.52 2.73 -8.36
C GLU A 99 7.02 2.94 -8.55
N MET A 100 6.47 2.62 -9.73
CA MET A 100 5.03 2.69 -10.00
C MET A 100 4.24 1.61 -9.24
N SER A 101 4.80 0.42 -9.07
CA SER A 101 4.18 -0.64 -8.29
C SER A 101 4.12 -0.31 -6.80
N SER A 102 5.15 0.33 -6.25
CA SER A 102 5.25 0.76 -4.84
C SER A 102 4.53 2.08 -4.54
N ASN A 103 4.09 2.80 -5.56
CA ASN A 103 3.24 3.99 -5.43
C ASN A 103 1.75 3.63 -5.38
N GLY A 104 1.41 2.36 -5.56
CA GLY A 104 0.03 1.93 -5.82
C GLY A 104 -0.40 2.21 -7.25
N THR A 105 -1.29 1.37 -7.77
CA THR A 105 -1.93 1.61 -9.07
C THR A 105 -2.98 2.70 -8.88
N LEU A 106 -2.88 3.82 -9.60
CA LEU A 106 -3.86 4.91 -9.57
C LEU A 106 -5.13 4.50 -10.33
N VAL A 107 -5.91 3.61 -9.73
CA VAL A 107 -7.26 3.24 -10.19
C VAL A 107 -8.25 4.18 -9.49
N PRO A 108 -9.10 4.93 -10.23
CA PRO A 108 -10.19 5.68 -9.60
C PRO A 108 -11.08 4.73 -8.78
N GLY A 109 -11.13 4.91 -7.46
CA GLY A 109 -11.92 4.08 -6.55
C GLY A 109 -11.25 2.81 -6.00
N PHE A 110 -9.97 2.56 -6.32
CA PHE A 110 -9.20 1.45 -5.76
C PHE A 110 -7.80 1.94 -5.36
N SER A 111 -7.75 2.94 -4.48
CA SER A 111 -6.51 3.47 -3.92
C SER A 111 -5.89 2.46 -2.95
N SER A 112 -5.18 1.46 -3.49
CA SER A 112 -4.12 0.79 -2.74
C SER A 112 -2.83 1.61 -2.91
N VAL A 113 -2.88 2.89 -2.55
CA VAL A 113 -1.66 3.67 -2.31
C VAL A 113 -1.08 3.02 -1.07
N GLU A 114 0.01 2.27 -1.20
CA GLU A 114 0.79 1.90 -0.01
C GLU A 114 1.02 3.21 0.76
N PRO A 115 0.61 3.32 2.03
CA PRO A 115 0.75 4.56 2.78
C PRO A 115 2.21 4.95 2.74
N ARG A 116 2.54 5.95 1.92
CA ARG A 116 3.87 6.53 1.90
C ARG A 116 3.87 7.53 3.03
N LEU A 117 4.87 7.40 3.90
CA LEU A 117 5.17 8.45 4.84
C LEU A 117 5.19 9.80 4.13
N PRO A 118 4.56 10.83 4.70
CA PRO A 118 4.70 12.17 4.20
C PRO A 118 6.18 12.51 4.01
N ALA A 119 6.52 13.27 2.96
CA ALA A 119 7.92 13.55 2.59
C ALA A 119 8.74 14.24 3.71
N HIS A 120 8.08 14.78 4.72
CA HIS A 120 8.71 15.41 5.89
C HIS A 120 9.11 14.40 6.99
N VAL A 121 8.65 13.15 6.93
CA VAL A 121 8.95 12.13 7.95
C VAL A 121 10.25 11.42 7.61
N ILE A 122 11.18 11.39 8.57
CA ILE A 122 12.55 10.88 8.40
C ILE A 122 12.70 9.58 9.21
N ASN A 123 13.23 8.54 8.58
CA ASN A 123 13.57 7.28 9.24
C ASN A 123 15.08 7.13 9.40
N THR A 124 15.53 6.79 10.60
CA THR A 124 16.92 6.42 10.88
C THR A 124 16.97 5.01 11.46
N LEU A 125 17.97 4.23 11.05
CA LEU A 125 18.26 2.93 11.64
C LEU A 125 19.27 3.11 12.77
N GLU A 126 18.88 2.70 13.97
CA GLU A 126 19.73 2.73 15.15
C GLU A 126 20.00 1.32 15.68
N GLY A 127 21.14 1.14 16.34
CA GLY A 127 21.57 -0.13 16.92
C GLY A 127 22.41 -1.00 15.99
N THR A 128 22.81 -2.16 16.51
CA THR A 128 23.61 -3.16 15.80
C THR A 128 22.78 -4.42 15.57
N ALA A 129 23.00 -5.10 14.45
CA ALA A 129 22.32 -6.36 14.17
C ALA A 129 22.61 -7.38 15.30
N PRO A 130 21.59 -8.13 15.78
CA PRO A 130 20.22 -8.23 15.26
C PRO A 130 19.21 -7.25 15.89
N ASN A 131 19.62 -6.41 16.83
CA ASN A 131 18.73 -5.54 17.62
C ASN A 131 18.56 -4.14 17.01
N GLN A 132 18.50 -4.06 15.68
CA GLN A 132 18.30 -2.78 14.99
C GLN A 132 16.84 -2.33 15.11
N VAL A 133 16.67 -1.04 15.34
CA VAL A 133 15.36 -0.38 15.41
C VAL A 133 15.31 0.79 14.44
N ILE A 134 14.11 1.05 13.94
CA ILE A 134 13.76 2.19 13.10
C ILE A 134 13.25 3.28 14.04
N GLN A 135 13.97 4.39 14.07
CA GLN A 135 13.52 5.62 14.71
C GLN A 135 12.86 6.50 13.66
N THR A 136 11.66 6.99 13.97
CA THR A 136 10.86 7.83 13.06
C THR A 136 10.81 9.24 13.65
N TYR A 137 11.24 10.23 12.86
CA TYR A 137 11.20 11.64 13.23
C TYR A 137 10.24 12.39 12.31
N ASP A 138 9.26 13.03 12.91
CA ASP A 138 8.31 13.91 12.22
C ASP A 138 8.47 15.35 12.76
N PRO A 139 8.97 16.29 11.92
CA PRO A 139 9.11 17.69 12.29
C PRO A 139 7.82 18.34 12.78
N ASN A 140 6.66 17.93 12.24
CA ASN A 140 5.37 18.52 12.61
C ASN A 140 4.94 18.07 14.01
N MET A 141 5.15 16.80 14.35
CA MET A 141 4.92 16.32 15.71
C MET A 141 5.88 16.98 16.72
N ALA A 142 7.14 17.12 16.35
CA ALA A 142 8.13 17.80 17.18
C ALA A 142 7.77 19.29 17.40
N ALA A 143 7.34 19.99 16.35
CA ALA A 143 6.91 21.39 16.44
C ALA A 143 5.62 21.56 17.26
N ALA A 144 4.76 20.54 17.28
CA ALA A 144 3.55 20.48 18.10
C ALA A 144 3.81 20.01 19.55
N GLU A 145 5.08 19.79 19.93
CA GLU A 145 5.50 19.28 21.25
C GLU A 145 4.84 17.94 21.63
N LEU A 146 4.51 17.12 20.61
CA LEU A 146 3.90 15.82 20.79
C LEU A 146 4.95 14.72 21.01
N PRO A 147 4.56 13.58 21.63
CA PRO A 147 5.46 12.43 21.81
C PRO A 147 6.00 11.91 20.49
N ALA A 148 7.30 11.59 20.45
CA ALA A 148 7.90 10.97 19.27
C ALA A 148 7.33 9.56 19.03
N TYR A 149 7.39 9.10 17.78
CA TYR A 149 7.04 7.71 17.44
C TYR A 149 7.89 6.72 18.24
N PRO A 150 7.29 5.59 18.67
CA PRO A 150 8.03 4.54 19.35
C PRO A 150 9.08 3.92 18.41
N PRO A 151 10.22 3.45 18.94
CA PRO A 151 11.19 2.68 18.17
C PRO A 151 10.56 1.37 17.67
N LEU A 152 10.70 1.08 16.37
CA LEU A 152 10.11 -0.11 15.76
C LEU A 152 11.19 -1.10 15.34
N PRO A 153 11.04 -2.42 15.57
CA PRO A 153 12.02 -3.39 15.10
C PRO A 153 12.23 -3.32 13.59
N ALA A 154 13.49 -3.27 13.14
CA ALA A 154 13.82 -3.22 11.71
C ALA A 154 13.45 -4.51 10.94
N ALA A 155 13.14 -5.59 11.67
CA ALA A 155 12.69 -6.86 11.10
C ALA A 155 11.21 -6.87 10.71
N TYR A 156 10.42 -5.87 11.11
CA TYR A 156 9.01 -5.76 10.68
C TYR A 156 8.92 -5.37 9.21
N ASP A 157 7.90 -5.88 8.52
CA ASP A 157 7.61 -5.45 7.16
C ASP A 157 7.07 -4.02 7.14
N SER A 158 7.26 -3.33 6.01
CA SER A 158 6.89 -1.91 5.84
C SER A 158 5.42 -1.64 6.16
N ARG A 159 4.51 -2.53 5.77
CA ARG A 159 3.07 -2.33 6.00
C ARG A 159 2.74 -2.34 7.50
N LYS A 160 3.33 -3.27 8.25
CA LYS A 160 3.17 -3.33 9.70
C LYS A 160 3.75 -2.11 10.40
N ILE A 161 4.88 -1.58 9.91
CA ILE A 161 5.48 -0.36 10.42
C ILE A 161 4.53 0.83 10.22
N GLU A 162 3.98 1.01 9.01
CA GLU A 162 3.03 2.09 8.72
C GLU A 162 1.72 1.93 9.51
N GLU A 163 1.22 0.70 9.68
CA GLU A 163 0.09 0.40 10.56
C GLU A 163 0.31 0.89 12.00
N ILE A 164 1.47 0.61 12.57
CA ILE A 164 1.79 1.05 13.93
C ILE A 164 1.87 2.59 13.99
N ARG A 165 2.44 3.25 12.98
CA ARG A 165 2.60 4.71 12.95
C ARG A 165 1.28 5.46 12.86
N ARG A 166 0.24 4.87 12.26
CA ARG A 166 -1.11 5.45 12.19
C ARG A 166 -2.07 4.98 13.28
N THR A 167 -1.59 4.19 14.23
CA THR A 167 -2.40 3.65 15.33
C THR A 167 -2.13 4.39 16.63
N LEU A 168 -3.19 4.92 17.23
CA LEU A 168 -3.17 5.54 18.56
C LEU A 168 -3.47 4.49 19.62
N LEU A 169 -2.76 4.57 20.75
CA LEU A 169 -3.07 3.79 21.95
C LEU A 169 -3.86 4.66 22.93
N LEU A 170 -5.09 4.23 23.22
CA LEU A 170 -5.90 4.79 24.29
C LEU A 170 -5.78 3.91 25.52
N ILE A 171 -5.53 4.54 26.67
CA ILE A 171 -5.39 3.90 27.97
C ILE A 171 -6.54 4.38 28.84
N ASP A 172 -7.07 3.48 29.66
CA ASP A 172 -8.15 3.76 30.61
C ASP A 172 -9.45 4.24 29.93
N VAL A 173 -9.88 3.50 28.90
CA VAL A 173 -11.08 3.86 28.12
C VAL A 173 -12.39 3.56 28.85
N GLY A 174 -12.35 2.92 30.02
CA GLY A 174 -13.52 2.61 30.84
C GLY A 174 -14.63 1.89 30.06
N GLU A 175 -15.86 2.40 30.15
CA GLU A 175 -17.05 1.85 29.48
C GLU A 175 -17.37 2.55 28.14
N LEU A 176 -16.42 3.28 27.56
CA LEU A 176 -16.62 3.90 26.26
C LEU A 176 -16.89 2.85 25.19
N THR A 177 -17.88 3.12 24.34
CA THR A 177 -18.19 2.28 23.18
C THR A 177 -17.27 2.61 22.01
N SER A 178 -17.09 1.66 21.09
CA SER A 178 -16.35 1.93 19.84
C SER A 178 -16.91 3.13 19.09
N GLN A 179 -18.24 3.31 19.06
CA GLN A 179 -18.87 4.43 18.36
C GLN A 179 -18.49 5.78 19.00
N GLN A 180 -18.49 5.88 20.33
CA GLN A 180 -18.08 7.12 21.00
C GLN A 180 -16.61 7.47 20.74
N ILE A 181 -15.74 6.46 20.70
CA ILE A 181 -14.32 6.65 20.34
C ILE A 181 -14.21 7.12 18.89
N ILE A 182 -14.90 6.46 17.96
CA ILE A 182 -14.92 6.85 16.54
C ILE A 182 -15.42 8.28 16.39
N ASP A 183 -16.57 8.63 16.98
CA ASP A 183 -17.18 9.95 16.90
C ASP A 183 -16.23 11.05 17.41
N HIS A 184 -15.47 10.75 18.46
CA HIS A 184 -14.47 11.66 19.00
C HIS A 184 -13.29 11.85 18.04
N PHE A 185 -12.66 10.78 17.58
CA PHE A 185 -11.45 10.85 16.76
C PHE A 185 -11.70 11.19 15.28
N CYS A 186 -12.94 11.04 14.80
CA CYS A 186 -13.36 11.52 13.48
C CYS A 186 -13.18 13.05 13.30
N GLN A 187 -13.05 13.81 14.39
CA GLN A 187 -12.70 15.24 14.34
C GLN A 187 -11.29 15.49 13.79
N ALA A 188 -10.37 14.54 13.95
CA ALA A 188 -9.00 14.63 13.45
C ALA A 188 -8.84 14.04 12.03
N GLY A 189 -9.70 13.10 11.66
CA GLY A 189 -9.73 12.46 10.34
C GLY A 189 -10.46 11.13 10.34
N GLU A 190 -10.54 10.46 9.19
CA GLU A 190 -11.25 9.20 9.05
C GLU A 190 -10.59 8.08 9.87
N VAL A 191 -11.39 7.41 10.71
CA VAL A 191 -10.97 6.27 11.53
C VAL A 191 -11.23 4.97 10.75
N ASN A 192 -10.19 4.17 10.52
CA ASN A 192 -10.30 2.88 9.83
C ASN A 192 -10.99 1.83 10.71
N TYR A 193 -10.51 1.66 11.94
CA TYR A 193 -11.14 0.80 12.94
C TYR A 193 -10.72 1.15 14.36
N VAL A 194 -11.51 0.66 15.31
CA VAL A 194 -11.20 0.66 16.74
C VAL A 194 -11.18 -0.78 17.25
N ARG A 195 -10.13 -1.15 17.98
CA ARG A 195 -9.99 -2.47 18.60
C ARG A 195 -9.72 -2.32 20.10
N PHE A 196 -10.64 -2.81 20.92
CA PHE A 196 -10.38 -2.93 22.36
C PHE A 196 -9.31 -3.99 22.62
N CYS A 197 -8.46 -3.72 23.61
CA CYS A 197 -7.40 -4.61 24.04
C CYS A 197 -7.40 -4.69 25.56
N GLU A 198 -7.08 -5.87 26.08
CA GLU A 198 -6.97 -6.15 27.51
C GLU A 198 -5.59 -6.75 27.78
N ARG A 199 -5.07 -6.50 28.98
CA ARG A 199 -3.85 -7.14 29.48
C ARG A 199 -4.19 -7.82 30.79
N ASP A 200 -3.87 -9.10 30.92
CA ASP A 200 -4.20 -9.91 32.11
C ASP A 200 -3.67 -9.33 33.44
N VAL A 201 -2.66 -8.45 33.36
CA VAL A 201 -1.98 -7.84 34.51
C VAL A 201 -2.58 -6.48 34.93
N ASP A 202 -3.36 -5.86 34.06
CA ASP A 202 -3.88 -4.51 34.25
C ASP A 202 -5.42 -4.56 34.35
N ASN A 203 -6.01 -3.88 35.34
CA ASN A 203 -7.47 -3.71 35.41
C ASN A 203 -7.98 -2.58 34.48
N LEU A 204 -7.10 -2.05 33.63
CA LEU A 204 -7.42 -0.97 32.69
C LEU A 204 -7.89 -1.56 31.36
N LYS A 205 -8.86 -0.90 30.75
CA LYS A 205 -9.28 -1.17 29.38
C LYS A 205 -8.47 -0.30 28.43
N TYR A 206 -8.02 -0.89 27.33
CA TYR A 206 -7.27 -0.20 26.30
C TYR A 206 -8.04 -0.22 24.99
N ALA A 207 -7.77 0.73 24.11
CA ALA A 207 -8.22 0.68 22.72
C ALA A 207 -7.11 1.11 21.78
N LEU A 208 -7.03 0.45 20.63
CA LEU A 208 -6.23 0.86 19.49
C LEU A 208 -7.15 1.53 18.47
N VAL A 209 -6.79 2.73 18.04
CA VAL A 209 -7.53 3.48 17.02
C VAL A 209 -6.62 3.68 15.83
N GLU A 210 -6.93 3.03 14.71
CA GLU A 210 -6.18 3.22 13.47
C GLU A 210 -6.77 4.38 12.66
N MET A 211 -5.96 5.40 12.41
CA MET A 211 -6.30 6.50 11.51
C MET A 211 -6.03 6.10 10.05
N THR A 212 -6.84 6.60 9.13
CA THR A 212 -6.66 6.32 7.69
C THR A 212 -5.38 6.93 7.15
N ASP A 213 -5.13 8.20 7.48
CA ASP A 213 -3.98 8.98 7.03
C ASP A 213 -3.01 9.31 8.16
N GLN A 214 -1.71 9.27 7.88
CA GLN A 214 -0.66 9.57 8.85
C GLN A 214 -0.78 11.00 9.41
N GLU A 215 -1.18 11.98 8.58
CA GLU A 215 -1.33 13.38 8.98
C GLU A 215 -2.42 13.59 10.05
N CYS A 216 -3.38 12.66 10.14
CA CYS A 216 -4.45 12.70 11.11
C CYS A 216 -3.98 12.31 12.52
N VAL A 217 -2.88 11.57 12.64
CA VAL A 217 -2.31 11.15 13.93
C VAL A 217 -1.91 12.36 14.77
N THR A 218 -1.22 13.32 14.17
CA THR A 218 -0.80 14.56 14.84
C THR A 218 -1.98 15.34 15.39
N LYS A 219 -3.06 15.46 14.61
CA LYS A 219 -4.30 16.13 15.04
C LYS A 219 -5.02 15.36 16.13
N ALA A 220 -5.06 14.03 16.00
CA ALA A 220 -5.73 13.15 16.94
C ALA A 220 -5.05 13.15 18.32
N LEU A 221 -3.72 13.25 18.36
CA LEU A 221 -2.96 13.38 19.61
C LEU A 221 -3.16 14.73 20.33
N GLN A 222 -3.77 15.72 19.66
CA GLN A 222 -4.06 17.04 20.23
C GLN A 222 -5.49 17.16 20.77
N LEU A 223 -6.33 16.14 20.59
CA LEU A 223 -7.68 16.06 21.16
C LEU A 223 -7.63 15.68 22.65
#